data_AF-A0A5B1CF75-F1
#
_entry.id   AF-A0A5B1CF75-F1
#
_cell.length_a   1.000
_cell.length_b   1.000
_cell.length_c   1.000
_cell.angle_alpha   90.00
_cell.angle_beta   90.00
_cell.angle_gamma   90.00
#
_symmetry.space_group_name_H-M   'P 1'
#
loop_
_entity.id
_entity.type
_entity.pdbx_description
1 polymer ?
#
loop_
_entity_poly.entity_id
_entity_poly.type
_entity_poly.pdbx_seq_one_letter_code
_entity_poly.pdbx_strand_id
1 'polypeptide(L)' 'MTMDQSLRVKAGAIKNRNVMTRAERVARLKELGQFDESNSIVGMPKVRVVKVSLKRKKKVKKADDEKK' A
#
# COMPACT_ATOMS: atom_id res chain seq x y z
N MET A 1 6.85 -27.63 26.33
CA MET A 1 7.69 -26.53 25.82
C MET A 1 6.81 -25.34 25.49
N THR A 2 6.49 -24.54 26.50
CA THR A 2 5.67 -23.34 26.39
C THR A 2 6.58 -22.16 26.07
N MET A 3 6.37 -21.50 24.93
CA MET A 3 7.06 -20.25 24.59
C MET A 3 6.35 -19.07 25.24
N ASP A 4 7.13 -18.17 25.85
CA ASP A 4 6.63 -16.90 26.34
C ASP A 4 6.06 -16.03 25.20
N GLN A 5 5.03 -15.24 25.51
CA GLN A 5 4.32 -14.43 24.50
C GLN A 5 5.22 -13.38 23.84
N SER A 6 6.26 -12.89 24.53
CA SER A 6 7.23 -11.94 23.97
C SER A 6 8.20 -12.59 22.98
N LEU A 7 8.45 -13.90 23.11
CA LEU A 7 9.33 -14.70 22.26
C LEU A 7 8.60 -15.25 21.02
N ARG A 8 7.28 -15.09 20.93
CA ARG A 8 6.52 -15.43 19.72
C ARG A 8 6.92 -14.49 18.59
N VAL A 9 7.55 -15.04 17.56
CA VAL A 9 7.76 -14.37 16.28
C VAL A 9 6.39 -14.01 15.71
N LYS A 10 5.95 -12.76 15.92
CA LYS A 10 4.79 -12.21 15.22
C LYS A 10 5.18 -12.20 13.75
N ALA A 11 4.52 -13.05 12.95
CA ALA A 11 4.76 -13.18 11.52
C ALA A 11 5.00 -11.78 10.92
N GLY A 12 6.17 -11.63 10.30
CA GLY A 12 6.73 -10.35 9.86
C GLY A 12 5.64 -9.51 9.23
N ALA A 13 5.40 -8.36 9.86
CA ALA A 13 4.21 -7.59 9.65
C ALA A 13 3.90 -7.44 8.15
N ILE A 14 2.69 -7.86 7.74
CA ILE A 14 2.11 -7.58 6.43
C ILE A 14 1.87 -6.08 6.36
N LYS A 15 2.97 -5.33 6.25
CA LYS A 15 3.00 -3.87 6.17
C LYS A 15 3.03 -3.51 4.71
N ASN A 16 2.27 -2.47 4.39
CA ASN A 16 2.35 -1.88 3.07
C ASN A 16 3.78 -1.37 2.84
N ARG A 17 4.36 -1.74 1.69
CA ARG A 17 5.68 -1.27 1.28
C ARG A 17 5.65 0.23 1.00
N ASN A 18 6.79 0.89 1.18
CA ASN A 18 6.92 2.32 0.89
C ASN A 18 7.22 2.60 -0.59
N VAL A 19 7.89 1.68 -1.28
CA VAL A 19 8.33 1.78 -2.68
C VAL A 19 7.75 0.61 -3.46
N MET A 20 7.37 0.86 -4.72
CA MET A 20 6.89 -0.14 -5.66
C MET A 20 7.95 -1.20 -5.98
N THR A 21 7.51 -2.39 -6.42
CA THR A 21 8.45 -3.40 -6.92
C THR A 21 9.20 -2.92 -8.15
N ARG A 22 10.29 -3.59 -8.51
CA ARG A 22 11.05 -3.25 -9.72
C ARG A 22 10.19 -3.29 -10.98
N ALA A 23 9.35 -4.30 -11.14
CA ALA A 23 8.43 -4.43 -12.28
C ALA A 23 7.38 -3.30 -12.30
N GLU A 24 6.74 -3.03 -11.16
CA GLU A 24 5.78 -1.91 -11.02
C GLU A 24 6.42 -0.56 -11.31
N ARG A 25 7.68 -0.34 -10.88
CA ARG A 25 8.42 0.90 -11.17
C ARG A 25 8.70 1.08 -12.66
N VAL A 26 9.13 0.03 -13.34
CA VAL A 26 9.36 0.08 -14.80
C VAL A 26 8.06 0.48 -15.51
N ALA A 27 6.94 -0.17 -15.19
CA ALA A 27 5.64 0.16 -15.78
C ALA A 27 5.26 1.64 -15.52
N ARG A 28 5.36 2.10 -14.26
CA ARG A 28 5.07 3.49 -13.89
C ARG A 28 5.97 4.52 -14.57
N LEU A 29 7.25 4.22 -14.74
CA LEU A 29 8.18 5.16 -15.39
C LEU A 29 8.02 5.15 -16.92
N LYS A 30 7.63 4.01 -17.51
CA LYS A 30 7.20 3.94 -18.91
C LYS A 30 5.95 4.80 -19.15
N GLU A 31 4.94 4.71 -18.26
CA GLU A 31 3.75 5.57 -18.31
C GLU A 31 4.07 7.07 -18.23
N LEU A 32 5.11 7.44 -17.49
CA LEU A 32 5.56 8.82 -17.33
C LEU A 32 6.54 9.29 -18.42
N GLY A 33 6.92 8.42 -19.36
CA GLY A 33 7.93 8.73 -20.39
C GLY A 33 9.33 8.97 -19.82
N GLN A 34 9.63 8.46 -18.63
CA GLN A 34 10.92 8.62 -17.95
C GLN A 34 11.81 7.36 -18.03
N PHE A 35 11.32 6.30 -18.67
CA PHE A 35 12.04 5.05 -18.81
C PHE A 35 11.79 4.41 -20.18
N ASP A 36 12.87 4.24 -20.94
CA ASP A 36 12.91 3.51 -22.21
C ASP A 36 13.76 2.24 -22.07
N GLU A 37 13.71 1.38 -23.08
CA GLU A 37 14.39 0.08 -23.08
C GLU A 37 15.92 0.19 -23.18
N SER A 38 16.42 1.33 -23.65
CA SER A 38 17.84 1.70 -23.64
C SER A 38 18.33 2.15 -22.26
N ASN A 39 17.42 2.49 -21.33
CA ASN A 39 17.79 2.98 -20.02
C ASN A 39 18.20 1.83 -19.09
N SER A 40 19.21 2.10 -18.26
CA SER A 40 19.70 1.11 -17.29
C SER A 40 18.62 0.76 -16.27
N ILE A 41 18.47 -0.54 -16.03
CA ILE A 41 17.56 -1.10 -15.02
C ILE A 41 18.15 -0.92 -13.60
N VAL A 42 19.43 -0.58 -13.49
CA VAL A 42 20.14 -0.35 -12.22
C VAL A 42 20.18 1.16 -11.95
N GLY A 43 19.87 1.57 -10.73
CA GLY A 43 19.83 3.00 -10.37
C GLY A 43 18.50 3.72 -10.70
N MET A 44 17.49 2.98 -11.17
CA MET A 44 16.15 3.52 -11.45
C MET A 44 15.54 4.28 -10.25
N PRO A 45 14.85 5.42 -10.49
CA PRO A 45 14.25 6.22 -9.42
C PRO A 45 13.26 5.43 -8.56
N LYS A 46 13.15 5.83 -7.29
CA LYS A 46 12.25 5.18 -6.32
C LYS A 46 10.84 5.76 -6.49
N VAL A 47 9.88 4.93 -6.91
CA VAL A 47 8.46 5.32 -7.01
C VAL A 47 7.70 4.86 -5.78
N ARG A 48 7.04 5.79 -5.09
CA ARG A 48 6.27 5.53 -3.87
C ARG A 48 4.98 4.78 -4.20
N VAL A 49 4.58 3.84 -3.33
CA VAL A 49 3.25 3.20 -3.41
C VAL A 49 2.16 4.24 -3.11
N VAL A 50 1.18 4.39 -4.01
CA VAL A 50 0.05 5.29 -3.82
C VAL A 50 -0.85 4.75 -2.73
N LYS A 51 -0.96 5.48 -1.62
CA LYS A 51 -1.87 5.16 -0.51
C LYS A 51 -3.23 5.79 -0.80
N VAL A 52 -4.20 4.99 -1.22
CA VAL A 52 -5.56 5.48 -1.42
C VAL A 52 -6.19 5.71 -0.05
N SER A 53 -6.36 6.98 0.34
CA SER A 53 -7.14 7.33 1.52
C SER A 53 -8.62 7.32 1.15
N LEU A 54 -9.33 6.23 1.44
CA LEU A 54 -10.79 6.23 1.36
C LEU A 54 -11.32 7.19 2.43
N LYS A 55 -11.87 8.34 2.01
CA LYS A 55 -12.61 9.23 2.92
C LYS A 55 -13.71 8.38 3.57
N ARG A 56 -13.68 8.26 4.90
CA ARG A 56 -14.72 7.54 5.65
C ARG A 56 -16.08 8.13 5.26
N LYS A 57 -17.00 7.31 4.75
CA LYS A 57 -18.41 7.72 4.58
C LYS A 57 -18.91 8.17 5.96
N LYS A 58 -19.40 9.40 6.06
CA LYS A 58 -20.04 9.93 7.27
C LYS A 58 -21.23 9.01 7.55
N LYS A 59 -21.26 8.35 8.71
CA LYS A 59 -22.45 7.58 9.14
C LYS A 59 -23.59 8.59 9.22
N VAL A 60 -24.54 8.49 8.29
CA VAL A 60 -25.83 9.17 8.41
C VAL A 60 -26.46 8.59 9.67
N LYS A 61 -26.70 9.44 10.67
CA LYS A 61 -27.51 9.07 11.84
C LYS A 61 -28.83 8.54 11.29
N LYS A 62 -29.22 7.33 11.69
CA LYS A 62 -30.56 6.80 11.47
C LYS A 62 -31.54 7.90 11.90
N ALA A 63 -32.34 8.38 10.96
CA ALA A 63 -33.55 9.12 11.27
C ALA A 63 -34.53 8.15 11.93
N ASP A 64 -35.17 8.63 13.01
CA ASP A 64 -36.47 8.25 13.60
C ASP A 64 -36.80 6.73 13.70
N ASP A 65 -37.11 6.12 14.85
CA ASP A 65 -37.88 6.60 16.00
C ASP A 65 -39.03 7.53 15.63
N GLU A 66 -39.98 7.00 14.84
CA GLU A 66 -41.43 7.19 14.98
C GLU A 66 -42.16 6.57 13.78
N LYS A 67 -42.83 5.43 14.03
CA LYS A 67 -44.11 4.94 13.47
C LYS A 67 -44.14 3.41 13.39
N LYS A 68 -44.58 2.81 14.50
CA LYS A 68 -45.65 1.80 14.62
C LYS A 68 -45.34 0.79 15.73
#